data_AF-A0A6V7Q207-F1
#
_entry.id   AF-A0A6V7Q207-F1
#
_cell.length_a   1.000
_cell.length_b   1.000
_cell.length_c   1.000
_cell.angle_alpha   90.00
_cell.angle_beta   90.00
_cell.angle_gamma   90.00
#
_symmetry.space_group_name_H-M   'P 1'
#
loop_
_entity.id
_entity.type
_entity.pdbx_description
1 polymer ?
#
loop_
_entity_poly.entity_id
_entity_poly.type
_entity_poly.pdbx_seq_one_letter_code
_entity_poly.pdbx_strand_id
1 'polypeptide(L)'
;MTQQLTEKSDVYSFGILLFEILTARKPIDRGRYIVRELRNAMDKTKDFYGLHEFLDPVLGLGTKPPGFERFVDLAMSCVEESGDRRPSMSQVAKEIETIMQMAGMDPQAGSATTSDSFSSTSRPHPYNSDTAYDYSGGVFTQKVEPK
;
A
#
# COMPACT_ATOMS: atom_id res chain seq x y z
N MET A 1 -20.69 -2.08 -6.60
CA MET A 1 -19.49 -2.75 -6.06
C MET A 1 -19.23 -3.96 -6.95
N THR A 2 -18.24 -3.92 -7.82
CA THR A 2 -17.81 -5.12 -8.56
C THR A 2 -17.06 -5.97 -7.54
N GLN A 3 -17.50 -7.21 -7.27
CA GLN A 3 -16.83 -8.12 -6.33
C GLN A 3 -15.52 -8.68 -6.93
N GLN A 4 -14.71 -7.80 -7.52
CA GLN A 4 -13.47 -8.14 -8.20
C GLN A 4 -12.30 -7.56 -7.39
N LEU A 5 -11.40 -8.44 -6.98
CA LEU A 5 -10.13 -8.05 -6.38
C LEU A 5 -9.25 -7.43 -7.47
N THR A 6 -8.83 -6.19 -7.26
CA THR A 6 -7.98 -5.43 -8.17
C THR A 6 -6.94 -4.65 -7.37
N GLU A 7 -5.86 -4.21 -7.99
CA GLU A 7 -4.91 -3.30 -7.34
C GLU A 7 -5.62 -2.04 -6.79
N LYS A 8 -6.70 -1.59 -7.45
CA LYS A 8 -7.50 -0.45 -7.01
C LYS A 8 -8.36 -0.76 -5.77
N SER A 9 -8.74 -2.01 -5.51
CA SER A 9 -9.40 -2.37 -4.24
C SER A 9 -8.41 -2.38 -3.08
N ASP A 10 -7.14 -2.70 -3.34
CA ASP A 10 -6.08 -2.60 -2.33
C ASP A 10 -5.82 -1.14 -1.97
N VAL A 11 -5.74 -0.24 -2.96
CA VAL A 11 -5.64 1.21 -2.75
C VAL A 11 -6.81 1.73 -1.89
N TYR A 12 -8.04 1.29 -2.18
CA TYR A 12 -9.20 1.69 -1.38
C TYR A 12 -9.08 1.25 0.07
N SER A 13 -8.73 -0.01 0.29
CA SER A 13 -8.57 -0.58 1.64
C SER A 13 -7.42 0.09 2.40
N PHE A 14 -6.34 0.45 1.70
CA PHE A 14 -5.27 1.26 2.26
C PHE A 14 -5.73 2.67 2.65
N GLY A 15 -6.55 3.32 1.82
CA GLY A 15 -7.16 4.61 2.17
C GLY A 15 -8.03 4.54 3.43
N ILE A 16 -8.78 3.44 3.61
CA ILE A 16 -9.52 3.18 4.85
C ILE A 16 -8.57 3.06 6.05
N LEU A 17 -7.47 2.32 5.90
CA LEU A 17 -6.44 2.19 6.93
C LEU A 17 -5.84 3.55 7.30
N LEU A 18 -5.58 4.44 6.34
CA LEU A 18 -5.08 5.79 6.62
C LEU A 18 -6.05 6.59 7.51
N PHE A 19 -7.36 6.47 7.27
CA PHE A 19 -8.37 7.11 8.13
C PHE A 19 -8.51 6.42 9.50
N GLU A 20 -8.35 5.12 9.57
CA GLU A 20 -8.31 4.39 10.83
C GLU A 20 -7.13 4.85 11.70
N ILE A 21 -5.94 5.03 11.09
CA ILE A 21 -4.77 5.60 11.77
C ILE A 21 -5.04 7.04 12.24
N LEU A 22 -5.65 7.86 11.40
CA LEU A 22 -5.92 9.27 11.71
C LEU A 22 -6.89 9.45 12.88
N THR A 23 -7.88 8.56 12.97
CA THR A 23 -9.02 8.70 13.89
C THR A 23 -8.95 7.76 15.09
N ALA A 24 -8.11 6.72 15.03
CA ALA A 24 -8.10 5.57 15.94
C ALA A 24 -9.49 4.91 16.12
N ARG A 25 -10.35 5.01 15.11
CA ARG A 25 -11.71 4.44 15.10
C ARG A 25 -11.84 3.38 14.04
N LYS A 26 -12.69 2.38 14.32
CA LYS A 26 -13.04 1.34 13.34
C LYS A 26 -13.67 1.99 12.10
N PRO A 27 -13.40 1.47 10.89
CA PRO A 27 -13.97 2.00 9.65
C PRO A 27 -15.50 2.05 9.61
N ILE A 28 -16.12 1.10 10.32
CA ILE A 28 -17.55 1.04 10.56
C ILE A 28 -17.77 1.01 12.07
N ASP A 29 -18.36 2.07 12.62
CA ASP A 29 -18.73 2.16 14.02
C ASP A 29 -20.23 2.43 14.15
N ARG A 30 -20.94 1.55 14.86
CA ARG A 30 -22.40 1.61 15.06
C ARG A 30 -23.20 1.77 13.75
N GLY A 31 -22.77 1.10 12.69
CA GLY A 31 -23.40 1.16 11.36
C GLY A 31 -23.11 2.44 10.55
N ARG A 32 -22.24 3.32 11.06
CA ARG A 32 -21.80 4.54 10.37
C ARG A 32 -20.42 4.31 9.77
N TYR A 33 -20.24 4.77 8.54
CA TYR A 33 -18.97 4.66 7.81
C TYR A 33 -18.14 5.90 8.09
N ILE A 34 -16.95 5.73 8.69
CA ILE A 34 -16.11 6.86 9.11
C ILE A 34 -15.76 7.80 7.96
N VAL A 35 -15.48 7.24 6.77
CA VAL A 35 -15.16 8.02 5.56
C VAL A 35 -16.31 8.94 5.17
N ARG A 36 -17.56 8.49 5.32
CA ARG A 36 -18.72 9.32 5.00
C ARG A 36 -18.87 10.46 6.00
N GLU A 37 -18.65 10.19 7.29
CA GLU A 37 -18.70 11.23 8.32
C GLU A 37 -17.60 12.28 8.10
N LEU A 38 -16.38 11.84 7.85
CA LEU A 38 -15.24 12.70 7.52
C LEU A 38 -15.54 13.54 6.27
N ARG A 39 -15.99 12.93 5.18
CA ARG A 39 -16.32 13.63 3.93
C ARG A 39 -17.37 14.72 4.14
N ASN A 40 -18.37 14.46 4.98
CA ASN A 40 -19.45 15.41 5.24
C ASN A 40 -19.03 16.55 6.18
N ALA A 41 -18.11 16.28 7.12
CA ALA A 41 -17.62 17.28 8.05
C ALA A 41 -16.48 18.15 7.48
N MET A 42 -15.78 17.64 6.46
CA MET A 42 -14.59 18.27 5.89
C MET A 42 -14.90 19.62 5.23
N ASP A 43 -14.19 20.64 5.68
CA ASP A 43 -14.24 22.00 5.14
C ASP A 43 -12.82 22.51 4.90
N LYS A 44 -12.41 22.58 3.62
CA LYS A 44 -11.04 22.94 3.23
C LYS A 44 -10.63 24.37 3.62
N THR A 45 -11.57 25.21 4.04
CA THR A 45 -11.30 26.59 4.49
C THR A 45 -10.90 26.67 5.95
N LYS A 46 -11.09 25.60 6.74
CA LYS A 46 -10.81 25.55 8.17
C LYS A 46 -9.49 24.83 8.47
N ASP A 47 -8.92 25.15 9.62
CA ASP A 47 -7.79 24.39 10.17
C ASP A 47 -8.13 22.92 10.33
N PHE A 48 -7.18 22.04 10.00
CA PHE A 48 -7.36 20.58 9.94
C PHE A 48 -8.56 20.14 9.08
N TYR A 49 -8.98 20.98 8.13
CA TYR A 49 -10.24 20.81 7.40
C TYR A 49 -11.50 20.67 8.26
N GLY A 50 -11.49 21.24 9.47
CA GLY A 50 -12.58 21.11 10.43
C GLY A 50 -12.70 19.71 11.06
N LEU A 51 -11.68 18.85 10.90
CA LEU A 51 -11.72 17.45 11.33
C LEU A 51 -11.25 17.23 12.77
N HIS A 52 -11.04 18.28 13.56
CA HIS A 52 -10.44 18.18 14.90
C HIS A 52 -11.14 17.16 15.82
N GLU A 53 -12.48 17.08 15.75
CA GLU A 53 -13.29 16.15 16.55
C GLU A 53 -13.17 14.67 16.12
N PHE A 54 -12.62 14.42 14.92
CA PHE A 54 -12.40 13.09 14.39
C PHE A 54 -11.02 12.54 14.71
N LEU A 55 -10.06 13.41 15.00
CA LEU A 55 -8.67 13.02 15.23
C LEU A 55 -8.55 12.18 16.49
N ASP A 56 -7.61 11.23 16.46
CA ASP A 56 -7.24 10.48 17.65
C ASP A 56 -6.76 11.46 18.74
N PRO A 57 -7.43 11.50 19.91
CA PRO A 57 -7.05 12.37 21.02
C PRO A 57 -5.60 12.18 21.48
N VAL A 58 -5.03 10.98 21.28
CA VAL A 58 -3.62 10.67 21.66
C VAL A 58 -2.63 11.46 20.81
N LEU A 59 -3.00 11.86 19.58
CA LEU A 59 -2.14 12.68 18.74
C LEU A 59 -1.85 14.05 19.36
N GLY A 60 -2.70 14.53 20.28
CA GLY A 60 -2.43 15.72 21.09
C GLY A 60 -2.06 16.95 20.24
N LEU A 61 -2.67 17.10 19.07
CA LEU A 61 -2.28 18.09 18.07
C LEU A 61 -2.67 19.50 18.53
N GLY A 62 -1.77 20.14 19.28
CA GLY A 62 -1.89 21.56 19.63
C GLY A 62 -1.70 22.48 18.41
N THR A 63 -0.98 22.01 17.40
CA THR A 63 -0.79 22.69 16.11
C THR A 63 -0.88 21.70 14.96
N LYS A 64 -1.23 22.18 13.76
CA LYS A 64 -1.34 21.35 12.56
C LYS A 64 0.05 20.87 12.12
N PRO A 65 0.30 19.55 12.06
CA PRO A 65 1.55 19.03 11.53
C PRO A 65 1.75 19.47 10.07
N PRO A 66 2.98 19.77 9.65
CA PRO A 66 3.30 19.93 8.23
C PRO A 66 2.83 18.70 7.44
N GLY A 67 2.12 18.93 6.34
CA GLY A 67 1.64 17.84 5.47
C GLY A 67 0.34 17.16 5.91
N PHE A 68 -0.27 17.55 7.05
CA PHE A 68 -1.55 16.98 7.50
C PHE A 68 -2.64 17.03 6.43
N GLU A 69 -2.82 18.17 5.78
CA GLU A 69 -3.86 18.34 4.75
C GLU A 69 -3.58 17.49 3.50
N ARG A 70 -2.31 17.35 3.12
CA ARG A 70 -1.88 16.43 2.06
C ARG A 70 -2.18 14.97 2.42
N PHE A 71 -1.95 14.59 3.68
CA PHE A 71 -2.30 13.25 4.16
C PHE A 71 -3.80 12.98 4.05
N VAL A 72 -4.64 13.94 4.45
CA VAL A 72 -6.10 13.83 4.33
C VAL A 72 -6.52 13.76 2.85
N ASP A 73 -5.96 14.62 2.00
CA ASP A 73 -6.25 14.62 0.56
C ASP A 73 -5.84 13.30 -0.11
N LEU A 74 -4.67 12.74 0.26
CA LEU A 74 -4.21 11.44 -0.20
C LEU A 74 -5.20 10.34 0.21
N ALA A 75 -5.57 10.28 1.49
CA ALA A 75 -6.53 9.29 1.99
C ALA A 75 -7.89 9.42 1.28
N MET A 76 -8.38 10.65 1.06
CA MET A 76 -9.62 10.91 0.33
C MET A 76 -9.57 10.43 -1.11
N SER A 77 -8.44 10.62 -1.81
CA SER A 77 -8.25 10.13 -3.17
C SER A 77 -8.22 8.60 -3.26
N CYS A 78 -7.67 7.92 -2.25
CA CYS A 78 -7.61 6.46 -2.19
C CYS A 78 -9.00 5.84 -2.02
N VAL A 79 -9.89 6.49 -1.27
CA VAL A 79 -11.26 6.00 -0.99
C VAL A 79 -12.32 6.50 -1.98
N GLU A 80 -11.90 7.00 -3.14
CA GLU A 80 -12.84 7.41 -4.19
C GLU A 80 -13.69 6.23 -4.68
N GLU A 81 -14.98 6.49 -4.94
CA GLU A 81 -15.91 5.43 -5.36
C GLU A 81 -15.51 4.82 -6.71
N SER A 82 -15.10 5.67 -7.65
CA SER A 82 -14.54 5.24 -8.94
C SER A 82 -13.07 4.83 -8.78
N GLY A 83 -12.77 3.58 -9.13
CA GLY A 83 -11.41 3.03 -9.09
C GLY A 83 -10.43 3.77 -10.00
N ASP A 84 -10.89 4.38 -11.09
CA ASP A 84 -10.06 5.14 -12.03
C ASP A 84 -9.55 6.45 -11.42
N ARG A 85 -10.29 7.02 -10.46
CA ARG A 85 -9.91 8.24 -9.74
C ARG A 85 -8.93 7.97 -8.59
N ARG A 86 -8.75 6.71 -8.20
CA ARG A 86 -7.79 6.33 -7.16
C ARG A 86 -6.37 6.38 -7.71
N PRO A 87 -5.38 6.85 -6.96
CA PRO A 87 -3.97 6.78 -7.37
C PRO A 87 -3.49 5.32 -7.50
N SER A 88 -2.35 5.11 -8.13
CA SER A 88 -1.61 3.84 -8.02
C SER A 88 -0.91 3.74 -6.65
N MET A 89 -0.62 2.53 -6.17
CA MET A 89 0.14 2.36 -4.93
C MET A 89 1.52 3.03 -4.96
N SER A 90 2.17 3.10 -6.14
CA SER A 90 3.42 3.84 -6.31
C SER A 90 3.26 5.36 -6.12
N GLN A 91 2.15 5.93 -6.59
CA GLN A 91 1.82 7.34 -6.35
C GLN A 91 1.51 7.59 -4.87
N VAL A 92 0.80 6.66 -4.22
CA VAL A 92 0.52 6.71 -2.77
C VAL A 92 1.82 6.73 -1.97
N ALA A 93 2.74 5.80 -2.24
CA ALA A 93 4.03 5.74 -1.55
C ALA A 93 4.84 7.03 -1.71
N LYS A 94 4.94 7.55 -2.94
CA LYS A 94 5.66 8.80 -3.23
C LYS A 94 5.05 10.01 -2.51
N GLU A 95 3.73 10.07 -2.42
CA GLU A 95 3.05 11.15 -1.70
C GLU A 95 3.32 11.06 -0.19
N ILE A 96 3.33 9.86 0.39
CA ILE A 96 3.72 9.64 1.79
C ILE A 96 5.17 10.08 2.04
N GLU A 97 6.11 9.72 1.16
CA GLU A 97 7.51 10.18 1.26
C GLU A 97 7.61 11.71 1.26
N THR A 98 6.79 12.36 0.42
CA THR A 98 6.73 13.83 0.36
C THR A 98 6.18 14.42 1.66
N ILE A 99 5.12 13.83 2.23
CA ILE A 99 4.55 14.24 3.51
C ILE A 99 5.59 14.07 4.65
N MET A 100 6.33 12.97 4.66
CA MET A 100 7.40 12.72 5.64
C MET A 100 8.49 13.80 5.57
N GLN A 101 8.92 14.16 4.35
CA GLN A 101 9.90 15.24 4.15
C GLN A 101 9.38 16.59 4.66
N MET A 102 8.09 16.90 4.43
CA MET A 102 7.48 18.12 4.96
C MET A 102 7.49 18.15 6.50
N ALA A 103 7.35 16.98 7.13
CA ALA A 103 7.44 16.81 8.58
C ALA A 103 8.88 16.80 9.11
N GLY A 104 9.89 16.98 8.25
CA GLY A 104 11.31 16.97 8.63
C GLY A 104 11.87 15.56 8.89
N MET A 105 11.16 14.52 8.44
CA MET A 105 11.65 13.13 8.50
C MET A 105 12.43 12.81 7.23
N ASP A 106 13.57 12.13 7.36
CA ASP A 106 14.30 11.60 6.21
C ASP A 106 13.77 10.19 5.86
N PRO A 107 13.04 10.02 4.75
CA PRO A 107 12.53 8.71 4.35
C PRO A 107 13.64 7.73 3.93
N GLN A 108 14.87 8.21 3.64
CA GLN A 108 16.01 7.38 3.24
C GLN A 108 16.90 6.94 4.41
N ALA A 109 16.77 7.57 5.58
CA ALA A 109 17.56 7.22 6.77
C ALA A 109 17.28 5.79 7.30
N GLY A 110 16.16 5.16 6.88
CA GLY A 110 15.81 3.78 7.19
C GLY A 110 16.04 2.78 6.04
N SER A 111 16.40 3.24 4.84
CA SER A 111 16.76 2.38 3.72
C SER A 111 18.20 1.91 3.89
N ALA A 112 18.46 1.09 4.91
CA ALA A 112 19.57 0.16 4.83
C ALA A 112 19.25 -0.79 3.67
N THR A 113 19.77 -0.44 2.49
CA THR A 113 19.66 -1.27 1.31
C THR A 113 20.30 -2.62 1.64
N THR A 114 19.49 -3.63 1.97
CA THR A 114 19.90 -5.03 1.80
C THR A 114 19.90 -5.30 0.30
N SER A 115 20.76 -4.58 -0.43
CA SER A 115 21.20 -5.00 -1.74
C SER A 115 22.11 -6.19 -1.52
N ASP A 116 21.54 -7.36 -1.26
CA ASP A 116 22.19 -8.59 -1.69
C ASP A 116 22.24 -8.50 -3.21
N SER A 117 23.34 -7.93 -3.69
CA SER A 117 23.69 -7.94 -5.08
C SER A 117 23.89 -9.40 -5.43
N PHE A 118 22.90 -10.05 -6.04
CA PHE A 118 23.19 -11.26 -6.78
C PHE A 118 24.09 -10.77 -7.93
N SER A 119 25.40 -10.89 -7.75
CA SER A 119 26.27 -10.88 -8.90
C SER A 119 25.89 -12.13 -9.68
N SER A 120 25.13 -11.95 -10.76
CA SER A 120 25.11 -12.91 -11.85
C SER A 120 26.49 -12.91 -12.49
N THR A 121 27.48 -13.42 -11.76
CA THR A 121 28.66 -14.01 -12.39
C THR A 121 28.12 -15.20 -13.14
N SER A 122 28.09 -15.09 -14.47
CA SER A 122 27.85 -16.20 -15.39
C SER A 122 28.86 -17.31 -15.09
N ARG A 123 28.54 -18.18 -14.14
CA ARG A 123 29.24 -19.43 -13.95
C ARG A 123 28.92 -20.28 -15.18
N PRO A 124 29.91 -20.81 -15.91
CA PRO A 124 29.63 -21.68 -17.04
C PRO A 124 28.83 -22.88 -16.54
N HIS A 125 27.59 -23.01 -17.01
CA HIS A 125 26.78 -24.19 -16.75
C HIS A 125 27.51 -25.39 -17.39
N PRO A 126 27.80 -26.46 -16.65
CA PRO A 126 28.63 -27.58 -17.12
C PRO A 126 27.89 -28.51 -18.10
N TYR A 127 26.76 -28.08 -18.65
CA TYR A 127 25.85 -28.90 -19.44
C TYR A 127 25.57 -28.30 -20.82
N ASN A 128 26.61 -27.77 -21.47
CA ASN A 128 26.54 -27.42 -22.87
C ASN A 128 27.71 -28.04 -23.63
N SER A 129 27.51 -29.26 -24.12
CA SER A 129 28.20 -29.79 -25.28
C SER A 129 27.41 -30.98 -25.84
N ASP A 130 26.91 -30.80 -27.06
CA ASP A 130 26.51 -31.87 -27.98
C ASP A 130 27.54 -33.00 -27.96
N THR A 131 27.20 -34.13 -27.33
CA THR A 131 27.81 -35.43 -27.62
C THR A 131 26.77 -36.51 -27.32
N ALA A 132 26.57 -37.37 -28.31
CA ALA A 132 25.72 -38.55 -28.27
C ALA A 132 26.24 -39.59 -27.25
N TYR A 133 25.72 -40.82 -27.32
CA TYR A 133 26.12 -42.08 -26.66
C TYR A 133 25.33 -42.50 -25.39
N ASP A 134 24.42 -43.47 -25.65
CA ASP A 134 23.86 -44.56 -24.84
C ASP A 134 23.49 -44.38 -23.35
N TYR A 135 22.17 -44.27 -23.12
CA TYR A 135 21.53 -44.51 -21.83
C TYR A 135 20.98 -45.95 -21.76
N SER A 136 21.71 -46.84 -21.09
CA SER A 136 21.16 -48.12 -20.61
C SER A 136 20.66 -47.98 -19.18
N GLY A 137 19.36 -48.19 -18.98
CA GLY A 137 18.83 -48.70 -17.71
C GLY A 137 17.67 -47.93 -17.07
N GLY A 138 16.44 -48.43 -17.28
CA GLY A 138 15.45 -48.52 -16.20
C GLY A 138 14.26 -47.56 -16.24
N VAL A 139 13.21 -47.91 -16.99
CA VAL A 139 11.86 -47.32 -16.91
C VAL A 139 11.07 -48.01 -15.79
N PHE A 140 10.44 -47.25 -14.89
CA PHE A 140 9.14 -47.62 -14.31
C PHE A 140 8.33 -46.36 -13.98
N THR A 141 7.17 -46.24 -14.61
CA THR A 141 6.16 -45.20 -14.45
C THR A 141 5.15 -45.62 -13.39
N GLN A 142 4.64 -44.68 -12.58
CA GLN A 142 3.33 -44.84 -11.95
C GLN A 142 2.48 -43.59 -12.13
N LYS A 143 1.29 -43.86 -12.68
CA LYS A 143 0.20 -42.99 -13.14
C LYS A 143 -0.67 -42.56 -11.95
N VAL A 144 -1.15 -41.31 -11.93
CA VAL A 144 -2.26 -40.88 -11.06
C VAL A 144 -3.36 -40.27 -11.95
N GLU A 145 -4.61 -40.70 -11.74
CA GLU A 145 -5.79 -40.37 -12.53
C GLU A 145 -6.86 -39.79 -11.59
N PRO A 146 -7.54 -38.67 -11.93
CA PRO A 146 -8.62 -38.12 -11.10
C PRO A 146 -10.01 -38.61 -11.55
N LYS A 147 -10.97 -38.58 -10.62
CA LYS A 147 -12.36 -38.99 -10.78
C LYS A 147 -13.25 -37.86 -11.28
#